data_AF-A0A950V3Q5-F1
#
_entry.id   AF-A0A950V3Q5-F1
#
_cell.length_a   1.000
_cell.length_b   1.000
_cell.length_c   1.000
_cell.angle_alpha   90.00
_cell.angle_beta   90.00
_cell.angle_gamma   90.00
#
_symmetry.space_group_name_H-M   'P 1'
#
loop_
_entity.id
_entity.type
_entity.pdbx_description
1 polymer ?
#
loop_
_entity_poly.entity_id
_entity_poly.type
_entity_poly.pdbx_seq_one_letter_code
_entity_poly.pdbx_strand_id
1 'polypeptide(L)'
;GARRFAEGLFDFCYGASALDRRFGRWVEAVAGLPRRQTRVLTWPVLTIFPFIALPEEHFFLKPNVTRIAFSRYGLAFDYASKPAWPTYASLLAGAARVATDLRRLNPRDMMDIQGFLWVQGSQEYPDE
;
A
#
# COMPACT_ATOMS: atom_id res chain seq x y z
N GLY A 1 10.35 -11.06 -17.72
CA GLY A 1 10.20 -9.90 -16.81
C GLY A 1 8.82 -9.29 -16.95
N ALA A 2 8.60 -8.50 -18.01
CA ALA A 2 7.35 -7.76 -18.24
C ALA A 2 6.08 -8.62 -18.16
N ARG A 3 6.03 -9.76 -18.88
CA ARG A 3 4.88 -10.68 -18.84
C ARG A 3 4.51 -11.14 -17.42
N ARG A 4 5.51 -11.63 -16.65
CA ARG A 4 5.32 -12.06 -15.26
C ARG A 4 4.79 -10.93 -14.37
N PHE A 5 5.30 -9.71 -14.56
CA PHE A 5 4.81 -8.55 -13.82
C PHE A 5 3.35 -8.25 -14.18
N ALA A 6 3.02 -8.17 -15.47
CA ALA A 6 1.67 -7.83 -15.92
C ALA A 6 0.63 -8.88 -15.52
N GLU A 7 0.92 -10.17 -15.72
CA GLU A 7 0.03 -11.26 -15.32
C GLU A 7 -0.13 -11.33 -13.80
N GLY A 8 0.96 -11.14 -13.05
CA GLY A 8 0.92 -11.12 -11.58
C GLY A 8 0.13 -9.94 -11.02
N LEU A 9 0.29 -8.75 -11.60
CA LEU A 9 -0.48 -7.56 -11.23
C LEU A 9 -1.97 -7.75 -11.57
N PHE A 10 -2.28 -8.30 -12.74
CA PHE A 10 -3.64 -8.57 -13.15
C PHE A 10 -4.31 -9.59 -12.21
N ASP A 11 -3.63 -10.69 -11.89
CA ASP A 11 -4.13 -11.66 -10.90
C ASP A 11 -4.33 -11.01 -9.53
N PHE A 12 -3.44 -10.09 -9.13
CA PHE A 12 -3.59 -9.39 -7.86
C PHE A 12 -4.84 -8.51 -7.80
N CYS A 13 -5.06 -7.68 -8.82
CA CYS A 13 -6.19 -6.76 -8.86
C CYS A 13 -7.52 -7.48 -9.13
N TYR A 14 -7.54 -8.42 -10.07
CA TYR A 14 -8.79 -8.95 -10.65
C TYR A 14 -8.99 -10.46 -10.51
N GLY A 15 -8.04 -11.18 -9.90
CA GLY A 15 -8.16 -12.62 -9.69
C GLY A 15 -9.34 -12.99 -8.77
N ALA A 16 -9.91 -14.17 -8.95
CA ALA A 16 -11.06 -14.65 -8.16
C ALA A 16 -10.70 -15.22 -6.78
N SER A 17 -9.40 -15.36 -6.46
CA SER A 17 -8.95 -15.86 -5.15
C SER A 17 -9.09 -14.80 -4.05
N ALA A 18 -9.10 -15.24 -2.79
CA ALA A 18 -8.99 -14.34 -1.65
C ALA A 18 -7.75 -13.43 -1.76
N LEU A 19 -7.89 -12.18 -1.30
CA LEU A 19 -6.90 -11.12 -1.50
C LEU A 19 -5.52 -11.45 -0.90
N ASP A 20 -5.49 -12.19 0.22
CA ASP A 20 -4.26 -12.69 0.86
C ASP A 20 -3.46 -13.63 -0.05
N ARG A 21 -4.14 -14.58 -0.71
CA ARG A 21 -3.53 -15.52 -1.65
C ARG A 21 -3.06 -14.79 -2.91
N ARG A 22 -3.87 -13.87 -3.42
CA ARG A 22 -3.52 -13.01 -4.57
C ARG A 22 -2.27 -12.18 -4.26
N PHE A 23 -2.23 -11.55 -3.09
CA PHE A 23 -1.08 -10.77 -2.63
C PHE A 23 0.18 -11.65 -2.48
N GLY A 24 0.05 -12.85 -1.94
CA GLY A 24 1.16 -13.81 -1.86
C GLY A 24 1.75 -14.14 -3.24
N ARG A 25 0.91 -14.45 -4.22
CA ARG A 25 1.36 -14.70 -5.61
C ARG A 25 1.98 -13.46 -6.25
N TRP A 26 1.47 -12.27 -5.93
CA TRP A 26 2.03 -11.01 -6.39
C TRP A 26 3.44 -10.75 -5.84
N VAL A 27 3.65 -11.00 -4.54
CA VAL A 27 4.97 -10.94 -3.91
C VAL A 27 5.96 -11.86 -4.62
N GLU A 28 5.56 -13.11 -4.91
CA GLU A 28 6.41 -14.06 -5.66
C GLU A 28 6.67 -13.63 -7.10
N ALA A 29 5.67 -13.07 -7.78
CA ALA A 29 5.83 -12.53 -9.14
C ALA A 29 6.88 -11.42 -9.19
N VAL A 30 6.84 -10.47 -8.25
CA VAL A 30 7.80 -9.37 -8.13
C VAL A 30 9.17 -9.85 -7.65
N ALA A 31 9.22 -10.82 -6.73
CA ALA A 31 10.46 -11.41 -6.24
C ALA A 31 11.25 -12.08 -7.37
N GLY A 32 10.57 -12.75 -8.30
CA GLY A 32 11.17 -13.45 -9.44
C GLY A 32 11.52 -12.57 -10.66
N LEU A 33 11.41 -11.24 -10.57
CA LEU A 33 11.79 -10.36 -11.66
C LEU A 33 13.32 -10.23 -11.80
N PRO A 34 13.85 -10.09 -13.03
CA PRO A 34 15.28 -9.87 -13.24
C PRO A 34 15.75 -8.60 -12.53
N ARG A 35 16.89 -8.66 -11.85
CA ARG A 35 17.51 -7.52 -11.16
C ARG A 35 18.85 -7.22 -11.78
N ARG A 36 18.99 -6.02 -12.39
CA ARG A 36 20.29 -5.55 -12.91
C ARG A 36 21.09 -4.74 -11.88
N GLN A 37 20.43 -4.04 -10.96
CA GLN A 37 21.09 -3.17 -9.97
C GLN A 37 20.38 -3.21 -8.60
N THR A 38 19.14 -2.72 -8.53
CA THR A 38 18.44 -2.52 -7.25
C THR A 38 17.46 -3.63 -6.92
N ARG A 39 17.10 -3.73 -5.63
CA ARG A 39 16.06 -4.65 -5.14
C ARG A 39 14.70 -4.21 -5.68
N VAL A 40 14.09 -5.06 -6.50
CA VAL A 40 12.76 -4.82 -7.07
C VAL A 40 11.62 -5.11 -6.07
N LEU A 41 11.83 -6.08 -5.17
CA LEU A 41 10.84 -6.44 -4.15
C LEU A 41 10.87 -5.41 -3.01
N THR A 42 10.02 -4.39 -3.13
CA THR A 42 9.84 -3.34 -2.13
C THR A 42 8.35 -3.04 -1.96
N TRP A 43 7.99 -2.49 -0.80
CA TRP A 43 6.62 -2.06 -0.53
C TRP A 43 6.07 -1.05 -1.56
N PRO A 44 6.83 -0.02 -1.98
CA PRO A 44 6.34 0.89 -3.00
C PRO A 44 6.01 0.19 -4.33
N VAL A 45 6.87 -0.72 -4.81
CA VAL A 45 6.64 -1.45 -6.06
C VAL A 45 5.40 -2.34 -5.97
N LEU A 46 5.21 -3.02 -4.85
CA LEU A 46 4.06 -3.91 -4.65
C LEU A 46 2.73 -3.18 -4.56
N THR A 47 2.72 -1.91 -4.16
CA THR A 47 1.48 -1.21 -3.77
C THR A 47 1.11 -0.04 -4.69
N ILE A 48 2.05 0.53 -5.46
CA ILE A 48 1.77 1.67 -6.33
C ILE A 48 0.83 1.34 -7.49
N PHE A 49 1.07 0.25 -8.22
CA PHE A 49 0.23 -0.10 -9.37
C PHE A 49 -1.19 -0.54 -8.97
N PRO A 50 -1.37 -1.38 -7.92
CA PRO A 50 -2.71 -1.70 -7.42
C PRO A 50 -3.44 -0.46 -6.89
N PHE A 51 -2.75 0.44 -6.20
CA PHE A 51 -3.30 1.73 -5.76
C PHE A 51 -3.79 2.61 -6.90
N ILE A 52 -3.07 2.65 -8.03
CA ILE A 52 -3.50 3.39 -9.22
C ILE A 52 -4.68 2.69 -9.92
N ALA A 53 -4.69 1.36 -9.94
CA ALA A 53 -5.68 0.57 -10.69
C ALA A 53 -7.03 0.46 -9.97
N LEU A 54 -7.03 0.32 -8.65
CA LEU A 54 -8.21 0.15 -7.79
C LEU A 54 -8.06 1.01 -6.52
N PRO A 55 -8.12 2.35 -6.64
CA PRO A 55 -7.92 3.27 -5.52
C PRO A 55 -9.01 3.15 -4.43
N GLU A 56 -10.13 2.49 -4.71
CA GLU A 56 -11.17 2.19 -3.72
C GLU A 56 -10.76 1.04 -2.78
N GLU A 57 -9.86 0.15 -3.22
CA GLU A 57 -9.47 -1.07 -2.50
C GLU A 57 -8.04 -1.02 -1.93
N HIS A 58 -7.13 -0.33 -2.62
CA HIS A 58 -5.71 -0.40 -2.34
C HIS A 58 -5.14 0.91 -1.81
N PHE A 59 -4.06 0.81 -1.01
CA PHE A 59 -3.33 1.95 -0.47
C PHE A 59 -1.84 1.86 -0.81
N PHE A 60 -1.22 3.00 -1.14
CA PHE A 60 0.20 3.08 -1.46
C PHE A 60 1.08 3.17 -0.20
N LEU A 61 1.97 2.20 0.00
CA LEU A 61 2.84 2.17 1.16
C LEU A 61 4.18 2.86 0.89
N LYS A 62 4.35 4.04 1.50
CA LYS A 62 5.64 4.72 1.68
C LYS A 62 6.12 4.50 3.12
N PRO A 63 7.00 3.52 3.40
CA PRO A 63 7.23 3.01 4.76
C PRO A 63 7.45 4.08 5.85
N ASN A 64 8.36 5.03 5.63
CA ASN A 64 8.71 6.02 6.64
C ASN A 64 7.53 6.97 6.91
N VAL A 65 6.96 7.55 5.86
CA VAL A 65 5.87 8.52 5.96
C VAL A 65 4.62 7.87 6.55
N THR A 66 4.24 6.68 6.10
CA THR A 66 3.06 5.97 6.61
C THR A 66 3.21 5.61 8.09
N ARG A 67 4.40 5.17 8.53
CA ARG A 67 4.66 4.88 9.95
C ARG A 67 4.50 6.12 10.83
N ILE A 68 5.05 7.25 10.40
CA ILE A 68 4.93 8.52 11.14
C ILE A 68 3.47 8.98 11.16
N ALA A 69 2.79 8.93 10.01
CA ALA A 69 1.40 9.33 9.89
C ALA A 69 0.47 8.50 10.78
N PHE A 70 0.60 7.17 10.78
CA PHE A 70 -0.21 6.30 11.64
C PHE A 70 0.11 6.52 13.11
N SER A 71 1.38 6.70 13.47
CA SER A 71 1.78 7.04 14.84
C SER A 71 1.13 8.35 15.32
N ARG A 72 1.14 9.40 14.48
CA ARG A 72 0.52 10.70 14.81
C ARG A 72 -1.00 10.61 14.89
N TYR A 73 -1.61 9.80 14.02
CA TYR A 73 -3.05 9.55 14.03
C TYR A 73 -3.50 8.63 15.19
N GLY A 74 -2.57 7.95 15.87
CA GLY A 74 -2.89 7.02 16.95
C GLY A 74 -3.31 5.62 16.47
N LEU A 75 -2.88 5.20 15.28
CA LEU A 75 -3.13 3.86 14.75
C LEU A 75 -1.92 2.94 14.94
N ALA A 76 -2.18 1.71 15.37
CA ALA A 76 -1.18 0.65 15.35
C ALA A 76 -0.85 0.27 13.89
N PHE A 77 0.43 -0.01 13.62
CA PHE A 77 0.89 -0.48 12.32
C PHE A 77 1.92 -1.60 12.47
N ASP A 78 1.55 -2.82 12.07
CA ASP A 78 2.40 -4.00 12.13
C ASP A 78 3.41 -4.02 10.97
N TYR A 79 4.27 -3.01 10.92
CA TYR A 79 5.22 -2.85 9.83
C TYR A 79 6.36 -3.86 9.90
N ALA A 80 6.45 -4.72 8.89
CA ALA A 80 7.66 -5.47 8.55
C ALA A 80 8.28 -4.95 7.23
N SER A 81 9.61 -4.85 7.18
CA SER A 81 10.33 -4.40 5.97
C SER A 81 10.28 -5.42 4.83
N LYS A 82 10.23 -6.72 5.16
CA LYS A 82 9.98 -7.81 4.20
C LYS A 82 8.48 -7.84 3.85
N PRO A 83 8.10 -7.75 2.56
CA PRO A 83 6.69 -7.78 2.20
C PRO A 83 6.01 -9.10 2.55
N ALA A 84 4.85 -9.01 3.19
CA ALA A 84 4.01 -10.12 3.60
C ALA A 84 2.58 -9.63 3.85
N TRP A 85 1.60 -10.53 3.74
CA TRP A 85 0.19 -10.20 3.90
C TRP A 85 -0.16 -9.46 5.20
N PRO A 86 0.34 -9.86 6.40
CA PRO A 86 -0.06 -9.20 7.65
C PRO A 86 0.19 -7.69 7.67
N THR A 87 1.35 -7.23 7.19
CA THR A 87 1.67 -5.81 7.08
C THR A 87 0.73 -5.08 6.13
N TYR A 88 0.38 -5.71 4.99
CA TYR A 88 -0.49 -5.08 4.00
C TYR A 88 -1.94 -5.03 4.49
N ALA A 89 -2.42 -6.08 5.16
CA ALA A 89 -3.73 -6.09 5.80
C ALA A 89 -3.84 -5.01 6.89
N SER A 90 -2.81 -4.89 7.74
CA SER A 90 -2.73 -3.84 8.78
C SER A 90 -2.78 -2.43 8.17
N LEU A 91 -2.06 -2.22 7.06
CA LEU A 91 -2.11 -0.96 6.29
C LEU A 91 -3.52 -0.65 5.78
N LEU A 92 -4.16 -1.59 5.08
CA LEU A 92 -5.49 -1.40 4.51
C LEU A 92 -6.54 -1.13 5.59
N ALA A 93 -6.49 -1.86 6.71
CA ALA A 93 -7.36 -1.63 7.85
C ALA A 93 -7.16 -0.23 8.46
N GLY A 94 -5.90 0.21 8.63
CA GLY A 94 -5.59 1.56 9.11
C GLY A 94 -6.11 2.66 8.17
N ALA A 95 -5.87 2.51 6.87
CA ALA A 95 -6.36 3.47 5.87
C ALA A 95 -7.90 3.53 5.80
N ALA A 96 -8.56 2.38 5.85
CA ALA A 96 -10.03 2.30 5.89
C ALA A 96 -10.61 2.93 7.17
N ARG A 97 -9.89 2.82 8.29
CA ARG A 97 -10.27 3.51 9.53
C ARG A 97 -10.20 5.03 9.35
N VAL A 98 -9.11 5.56 8.80
CA VAL A 98 -8.98 6.99 8.50
C VAL A 98 -10.09 7.45 7.54
N ALA A 99 -10.39 6.68 6.50
CA ALA A 99 -11.50 6.99 5.58
C ALA A 99 -12.86 7.10 6.29
N THR A 100 -13.11 6.18 7.23
CA THR A 100 -14.33 6.17 8.05
C THR A 100 -14.42 7.41 8.94
N ASP A 101 -13.31 7.77 9.59
CA ASP A 101 -13.23 8.93 10.48
C ASP A 101 -13.39 10.25 9.69
N LEU A 102 -12.92 10.28 8.43
CA LEU A 102 -13.01 11.43 7.53
C LEU A 102 -14.28 11.47 6.66
N ARG A 103 -15.24 10.55 6.81
CA ARG A 103 -16.42 10.44 5.92
C ARG A 103 -17.20 11.75 5.71
N ARG A 104 -17.20 12.65 6.69
CA ARG A 104 -17.88 13.96 6.60
C ARG A 104 -17.24 14.90 5.57
N LEU A 105 -15.97 14.68 5.24
CA LEU A 105 -15.24 15.41 4.19
C LEU A 105 -15.47 14.82 2.79
N ASN A 106 -16.23 13.71 2.70
CA ASN A 106 -16.53 13.00 1.47
C ASN A 106 -15.27 12.66 0.63
N PRO A 107 -14.27 11.96 1.22
CA PRO A 107 -13.12 11.48 0.46
C PRO A 107 -13.60 10.54 -0.65
N ARG A 108 -13.05 10.69 -1.86
CA ARG A 108 -13.45 9.92 -3.04
C ARG A 108 -12.93 8.49 -2.97
N ASP A 109 -11.67 8.33 -2.59
CA ASP A 109 -10.96 7.06 -2.59
C ASP A 109 -9.72 7.10 -1.67
N MET A 110 -8.89 6.06 -1.72
CA MET A 110 -7.66 5.98 -0.93
C MET A 110 -6.59 7.00 -1.36
N MET A 111 -6.71 7.66 -2.51
CA MET A 111 -5.79 8.74 -2.89
C MET A 111 -6.00 9.97 -2.01
N ASP A 112 -7.25 10.34 -1.74
CA ASP A 112 -7.58 11.44 -0.83
C ASP A 112 -7.08 11.12 0.60
N ILE A 113 -7.22 9.85 1.04
CA ILE A 113 -6.70 9.37 2.32
C ILE A 113 -5.17 9.38 2.36
N GLN A 114 -4.52 9.00 1.26
CA GLN A 114 -3.06 9.04 1.13
C GLN A 114 -2.55 10.47 1.22
N GLY A 115 -3.21 11.43 0.58
CA GLY A 115 -2.90 12.85 0.66
C GLY A 115 -3.02 13.39 2.09
N PHE A 116 -4.11 13.04 2.79
CA PHE A 116 -4.29 13.41 4.20
C PHE A 116 -3.16 12.88 5.08
N LEU A 117 -2.85 11.59 4.99
CA LEU A 117 -1.78 10.95 5.77
C LEU A 117 -0.38 11.45 5.38
N TRP A 118 -0.18 11.85 4.11
CA TRP A 118 1.09 12.43 3.66
C TRP A 118 1.43 13.69 4.44
N VAL A 119 0.49 14.61 4.60
CA VAL A 119 0.69 15.85 5.37
C VAL A 119 1.05 15.55 6.82
N GLN A 120 0.47 14.50 7.40
CA GLN A 120 0.80 14.09 8.77
C GLN A 120 2.21 13.51 8.91
N GLY A 121 2.69 12.75 7.92
CA GLY A 121 3.94 11.99 8.04
C GLY A 121 5.16 12.57 7.31
N SER A 122 4.96 13.55 6.43
CA SER A 122 6.03 14.13 5.61
C SER A 122 6.81 15.19 6.38
N GLN A 123 8.13 15.20 6.21
CA GLN A 123 8.99 16.26 6.76
C GLN A 123 8.79 17.63 6.07
N GLU A 124 8.11 17.64 4.92
CA GLU A 124 7.77 18.87 4.19
C GLU A 124 6.79 19.77 4.96
N TYR A 125 6.07 19.22 5.95
CA TYR A 125 5.07 19.91 6.75
C TYR A 125 5.39 19.73 8.25
N PRO A 126 6.33 20.52 8.80
CA PRO A 126 6.66 20.46 10.22
C PRO A 126 5.49 20.93 11.09
N ASP A 127 5.45 20.42 12.34
CA ASP A 127 4.50 20.90 13.34
C ASP A 127 4.99 22.31 13.76
N GLU A 128 4.22 23.36 13.45
CA GLU A 128 4.56 24.76 13.76
C GLU A 128 4.85 25.01 15.26
#